data_AF-A0A8H4V1I0-F1
#
_entry.id   AF-A0A8H4V1I0-F1
#
_cell.length_a   1.000
_cell.length_b   1.000
_cell.length_c   1.000
_cell.angle_alpha   90.00
_cell.angle_beta   90.00
_cell.angle_gamma   90.00
#
_symmetry.space_group_name_H-M   'P 1'
#
loop_
_entity.id
_entity.type
_entity.pdbx_description
1 polymer ?
#
loop_
_entity_poly.entity_id
_entity_poly.type
_entity_poly.pdbx_seq_one_letter_code
_entity_poly.pdbx_strand_id
1 'polypeptide(L)'
;MSSLSIPTLRNCVAQIRQAHVLMVPATPFGLIVRRWQEHIGSGLTLLNPDAATILYEVTYNPSVNGDSTGLPTVTTVQEDFWTTDEMPYGVYGGVVVDDVAYLYGQNAAGTVGLAQVPAGSVTDKSAYQYYVNGAWTSTIPGVNDTGVGLTNASAGGQGTYYYSNVWDLYVWIGQAGISVAPQFFITTAPAPEGPWATPVNFYSADDINWSYTLQAHPALLANSSENGIYLSYVVNDSGYYWTPLIYVQWES
;
A
#
# COMPACT_ATOMS: atom_id res chain seq x y z
N MET A 1 48.55 27.94 1.16
CA MET A 1 47.30 28.02 0.37
C MET A 1 47.14 26.70 -0.34
N SER A 2 46.46 25.75 0.31
CA SER A 2 46.25 24.39 -0.20
C SER A 2 44.94 24.33 -0.96
N SER A 3 45.04 23.93 -2.24
CA SER A 3 43.92 23.55 -3.09
C SER A 3 43.23 22.30 -2.56
N LEU A 4 41.90 22.31 -2.51
CA LEU A 4 41.09 21.10 -2.47
C LEU A 4 39.88 21.30 -3.37
N SER A 5 39.97 20.67 -4.54
CA SER A 5 38.90 20.41 -5.48
C SER A 5 37.88 19.45 -4.87
N ILE A 6 36.60 19.80 -4.91
CA ILE A 6 35.49 18.91 -4.52
C ILE A 6 35.07 18.10 -5.76
N PRO A 7 34.90 16.77 -5.65
CA PRO A 7 34.57 15.91 -6.78
C PRO A 7 33.14 16.13 -7.28
N THR A 8 32.99 16.03 -8.60
CA THR A 8 31.73 15.91 -9.31
C THR A 8 31.03 14.61 -8.91
N LEU A 9 29.89 14.70 -8.22
CA LEU A 9 28.99 13.55 -8.05
C LEU A 9 27.97 13.51 -9.20
N ARG A 10 28.03 12.41 -9.92
CA ARG A 10 27.26 12.04 -11.10
C ARG A 10 25.84 11.62 -10.70
N ASN A 11 24.88 11.96 -11.57
CA ASN A 11 23.63 11.25 -11.88
C ASN A 11 23.02 10.37 -10.77
N CYS A 12 22.04 10.89 -10.05
CA CYS A 12 20.98 10.07 -9.46
C CYS A 12 19.77 10.10 -10.38
N VAL A 13 19.55 9.00 -11.11
CA VAL A 13 18.26 8.72 -11.75
C VAL A 13 17.32 8.27 -10.63
N ALA A 14 16.41 9.16 -10.21
CA ALA A 14 15.33 8.81 -9.31
C ALA A 14 14.23 8.11 -10.13
N GLN A 15 14.16 6.78 -10.02
CA GLN A 15 12.99 6.03 -10.47
C GLN A 15 12.16 5.68 -9.23
N ILE A 16 11.26 6.59 -8.87
CA ILE A 16 10.28 6.36 -7.82
C ILE A 16 9.22 5.42 -8.38
N ARG A 17 9.22 4.17 -7.90
CA ARG A 17 8.05 3.30 -7.91
C ARG A 17 7.86 2.84 -6.47
N GLN A 18 7.02 3.54 -5.73
CA GLN A 18 6.58 3.09 -4.42
C GLN A 18 5.52 2.00 -4.62
N ALA A 19 5.84 0.81 -4.14
CA ALA A 19 4.87 -0.16 -3.66
C ALA A 19 5.29 -0.42 -2.21
N HIS A 20 4.46 -0.04 -1.24
CA HIS A 20 4.74 -0.28 0.18
C HIS A 20 4.48 -1.76 0.47
N VAL A 21 5.57 -2.47 0.79
CA VAL A 21 5.60 -3.90 1.13
C VAL A 21 5.53 -4.03 2.65
N LEU A 22 4.59 -4.83 3.15
CA LEU A 22 4.58 -5.28 4.54
C LEU A 22 5.79 -6.20 4.75
N MET A 23 6.79 -5.75 5.51
CA MET A 23 7.96 -6.57 5.88
C MET A 23 7.75 -7.17 7.28
N VAL A 24 7.56 -8.48 7.39
CA VAL A 24 7.69 -9.23 8.65
C VAL A 24 9.02 -10.03 8.60
N PRO A 25 9.75 -10.29 9.70
CA PRO A 25 11.01 -11.03 9.61
C PRO A 25 10.79 -12.50 9.27
N ALA A 26 11.58 -13.04 8.33
CA ALA A 26 11.79 -14.46 8.04
C ALA A 26 10.67 -15.26 7.31
N THR A 27 9.64 -14.62 6.77
CA THR A 27 8.71 -15.26 5.81
C THR A 27 8.88 -14.66 4.41
N PRO A 28 8.63 -15.42 3.32
CA PRO A 28 8.52 -14.82 1.99
C PRO A 28 7.33 -13.85 1.95
N PHE A 29 7.50 -12.69 1.31
CA PHE A 29 6.39 -11.74 1.08
C PHE A 29 6.06 -11.62 -0.39
N GLY A 30 4.78 -11.71 -0.72
CA GLY A 30 4.25 -11.33 -2.03
C GLY A 30 3.99 -9.83 -2.09
N LEU A 31 4.57 -9.16 -3.07
CA LEU A 31 4.23 -7.80 -3.49
C LEU A 31 3.44 -7.87 -4.79
N ILE A 32 2.17 -7.49 -4.77
CA ILE A 32 1.36 -7.40 -5.99
C ILE A 32 1.46 -5.97 -6.53
N VAL A 33 1.87 -5.83 -7.78
CA VAL A 33 2.05 -4.54 -8.45
C VAL A 33 1.20 -4.51 -9.70
N ARG A 34 0.52 -3.40 -9.96
CA ARG A 34 -0.15 -3.19 -11.25
C ARG A 34 0.86 -3.20 -12.39
N ARG A 35 0.56 -3.95 -13.45
CA ARG A 35 1.32 -3.88 -14.70
C ARG A 35 0.67 -2.84 -15.59
N TRP A 36 1.42 -1.80 -15.91
CA TRP A 36 1.10 -0.91 -17.03
C TRP A 36 1.71 -1.51 -18.29
N GLN A 37 0.99 -2.39 -18.97
CA GLN A 37 1.39 -2.90 -20.29
C GLN A 37 0.57 -2.21 -21.37
N GLU A 38 0.70 -0.90 -21.47
CA GLU A 38 0.11 -0.14 -22.57
C GLU A 38 1.22 0.37 -23.49
N HIS A 39 1.06 0.11 -24.78
CA HIS A 39 1.75 0.92 -25.77
C HIS A 39 1.21 2.33 -25.63
N ILE A 40 2.08 3.30 -25.31
CA ILE A 40 1.71 4.72 -25.32
C ILE A 40 1.23 5.05 -26.74
N GLY A 41 -0.09 5.13 -26.92
CA GLY A 41 -0.67 5.67 -28.14
C GLY A 41 -0.25 7.13 -28.29
N SER A 42 -0.29 7.65 -29.52
CA SER A 42 0.09 9.04 -29.82
C SER A 42 -0.69 10.11 -29.04
N GLY A 43 -1.79 9.73 -28.38
CA GLY A 43 -2.61 10.60 -27.54
C GLY A 43 -2.44 10.47 -26.02
N LEU A 44 -1.51 9.64 -25.51
CA LEU A 44 -1.38 9.37 -24.05
C LEU A 44 -2.72 8.97 -23.39
N THR A 45 -3.59 8.30 -24.12
CA THR A 45 -4.91 7.87 -23.64
C THR A 45 -4.78 6.55 -22.91
N LEU A 46 -5.32 6.50 -21.69
CA LEU A 46 -5.52 5.28 -20.92
C LEU A 46 -6.47 4.34 -21.68
N LEU A 47 -5.97 3.17 -22.12
CA LEU A 47 -6.77 2.23 -22.93
C LEU A 47 -7.59 1.30 -22.04
N ASN A 48 -7.02 0.85 -20.93
CA ASN A 48 -7.69 0.07 -19.92
C ASN A 48 -7.35 0.60 -18.52
N PRO A 49 -8.31 1.27 -17.84
CA PRO A 49 -8.08 1.79 -16.50
C PRO A 49 -7.97 0.69 -15.44
N ASP A 50 -8.42 -0.53 -15.73
CA ASP A 50 -8.29 -1.73 -14.91
C ASP A 50 -7.33 -2.75 -15.57
N ALA A 51 -6.07 -2.34 -15.71
CA ALA A 51 -5.02 -3.20 -16.26
C ALA A 51 -4.69 -4.39 -15.35
N ALA A 52 -4.23 -5.48 -15.98
CA ALA A 52 -3.74 -6.68 -15.29
C ALA A 52 -2.58 -6.37 -14.33
N THR A 53 -2.35 -7.26 -13.38
CA THR A 53 -1.38 -7.08 -12.29
C THR A 53 -0.40 -8.23 -12.22
N ILE A 54 0.85 -7.90 -11.90
CA ILE A 54 1.94 -8.83 -11.71
C ILE A 54 2.13 -9.06 -10.21
N LEU A 55 2.28 -10.32 -9.82
CA LEU A 55 2.74 -10.68 -8.48
C LEU A 55 4.26 -10.87 -8.50
N TYR A 56 4.95 -10.08 -7.69
CA TYR A 56 6.35 -10.28 -7.34
C TYR A 56 6.45 -10.93 -5.96
N GLU A 57 7.49 -11.73 -5.76
CA GLU A 57 7.90 -12.17 -4.44
C GLU A 57 9.20 -11.43 -4.08
N VAL A 58 9.23 -10.84 -2.89
CA VAL A 58 10.38 -10.13 -2.35
C VAL A 58 10.83 -10.88 -1.10
N THR A 59 12.03 -11.43 -1.14
CA THR A 59 12.62 -12.14 0.00
C THR A 59 13.82 -11.37 0.54
N TYR A 60 13.80 -11.14 1.85
CA TYR A 60 14.91 -10.54 2.58
C TYR A 60 15.29 -11.46 3.74
N ASN A 61 16.54 -11.93 3.73
CA ASN A 61 17.12 -12.70 4.81
C ASN A 61 18.28 -11.88 5.39
N PRO A 62 18.19 -11.34 6.61
CA PRO A 62 19.27 -10.54 7.20
C PRO A 62 20.63 -11.25 7.25
N SER A 63 20.66 -12.58 7.35
CA SER A 63 21.92 -13.34 7.34
C SER A 63 22.58 -13.43 5.96
N VAL A 64 21.83 -13.16 4.89
CA VAL A 64 22.28 -13.19 3.48
C VAL A 64 22.36 -11.78 2.89
N ASN A 65 21.42 -10.91 3.25
CA ASN A 65 21.18 -9.60 2.67
C ASN A 65 21.46 -8.44 3.66
N GLY A 66 21.92 -8.71 4.88
CA GLY A 66 22.08 -7.71 5.94
C GLY A 66 23.36 -6.89 5.92
N ASP A 67 24.25 -7.10 4.95
CA ASP A 67 25.43 -6.26 4.76
C ASP A 67 25.12 -5.00 3.93
N SER A 68 26.11 -4.12 3.77
CA SER A 68 25.95 -2.84 3.05
C SER A 68 25.67 -2.97 1.54
N THR A 69 25.64 -4.18 1.00
CA THR A 69 25.45 -4.47 -0.42
C THR A 69 24.30 -5.45 -0.69
N GLY A 70 23.80 -6.12 0.34
CA GLY A 70 22.72 -7.09 0.26
C GLY A 70 21.39 -6.44 -0.09
N LEU A 71 20.95 -6.65 -1.34
CA LEU A 71 19.60 -6.29 -1.76
C LEU A 71 18.64 -7.47 -1.52
N PRO A 72 17.34 -7.22 -1.28
CA PRO A 72 16.33 -8.25 -1.33
C PRO A 72 16.33 -8.96 -2.70
N THR A 73 16.00 -10.25 -2.70
CA THR A 73 15.76 -10.97 -3.95
C THR A 73 14.35 -10.70 -4.42
N VAL A 74 14.18 -10.35 -5.70
CA VAL A 74 12.88 -10.10 -6.33
C VAL A 74 12.68 -11.10 -7.46
N THR A 75 11.58 -11.83 -7.41
CA THR A 75 11.18 -12.80 -8.42
C THR A 75 9.78 -12.48 -8.93
N THR A 76 9.55 -12.65 -10.23
CA THR A 76 8.20 -12.63 -10.78
C THR A 76 7.54 -13.98 -10.49
N VAL A 77 6.44 -13.98 -9.76
CA VAL A 77 5.62 -15.18 -9.52
C VAL A 77 4.72 -15.43 -10.73
N GLN A 78 3.95 -14.42 -11.12
CA GLN A 78 3.02 -14.49 -12.25
C GLN A 78 2.74 -13.10 -12.81
N GLU A 79 2.88 -12.92 -14.14
CA GLU A 79 2.73 -11.61 -14.80
C GLU A 79 1.29 -11.08 -14.81
N ASP A 80 0.32 -11.96 -15.00
CA ASP A 80 -1.10 -11.66 -14.97
C ASP A 80 -1.73 -12.42 -13.79
N PHE A 81 -1.26 -12.10 -12.59
CA PHE A 81 -1.80 -12.69 -11.37
C PHE A 81 -3.26 -12.30 -11.21
N TRP A 82 -3.60 -11.01 -11.26
CA TRP A 82 -4.98 -10.57 -11.55
C TRP A 82 -5.08 -10.14 -13.01
N THR A 83 -6.04 -10.69 -13.74
CA THR A 83 -6.34 -10.32 -15.12
C THR A 83 -7.11 -9.00 -15.18
N THR A 84 -7.32 -8.46 -16.39
CA THR A 84 -8.05 -7.19 -16.59
C THR A 84 -9.50 -7.23 -16.13
N ASP A 85 -10.08 -8.43 -16.07
CA ASP A 85 -11.50 -8.61 -15.73
C ASP A 85 -11.71 -8.95 -14.26
N GLU A 86 -10.64 -9.10 -13.47
CA GLU A 86 -10.67 -9.47 -12.05
C GLU A 86 -10.34 -8.27 -11.16
N MET A 87 -10.95 -8.22 -9.97
CA MET A 87 -10.57 -7.22 -8.96
C MET A 87 -9.09 -7.39 -8.53
N PRO A 88 -8.26 -6.33 -8.56
CA PRO A 88 -6.82 -6.44 -8.32
C PRO A 88 -6.45 -6.41 -6.82
N TYR A 89 -6.74 -7.48 -6.10
CA TYR A 89 -6.49 -7.56 -4.65
C TYR A 89 -5.01 -7.44 -4.28
N GLY A 90 -4.72 -6.70 -3.21
CA GLY A 90 -3.37 -6.46 -2.70
C GLY A 90 -2.67 -5.26 -3.33
N VAL A 91 -3.17 -4.73 -4.45
CA VAL A 91 -2.62 -3.52 -5.07
C VAL A 91 -2.91 -2.27 -4.25
N TYR A 92 -4.09 -2.21 -3.63
CA TYR A 92 -4.52 -1.03 -2.87
C TYR A 92 -3.97 -1.01 -1.44
N GLY A 93 -3.51 -2.17 -0.96
CA GLY A 93 -2.87 -2.37 0.32
C GLY A 93 -3.26 -3.71 0.94
N GLY A 94 -2.74 -3.98 2.12
CA GLY A 94 -3.06 -5.20 2.85
C GLY A 94 -2.50 -5.21 4.25
N VAL A 95 -2.96 -6.15 5.06
CA VAL A 95 -2.51 -6.39 6.43
C VAL A 95 -2.49 -7.89 6.70
N VAL A 96 -1.52 -8.36 7.47
CA VAL A 96 -1.49 -9.74 7.95
C VAL A 96 -1.86 -9.73 9.44
N VAL A 97 -2.86 -10.51 9.80
CA VAL A 97 -3.31 -10.72 11.18
C VAL A 97 -3.56 -12.22 11.36
N ASP A 98 -3.02 -12.81 12.42
CA ASP A 98 -3.19 -14.23 12.77
C ASP A 98 -2.96 -15.20 11.59
N ASP A 99 -1.82 -15.05 10.89
CA ASP A 99 -1.42 -15.84 9.71
C ASP A 99 -2.39 -15.76 8.50
N VAL A 100 -3.29 -14.78 8.48
CA VAL A 100 -4.16 -14.47 7.35
C VAL A 100 -3.76 -13.14 6.74
N ALA A 101 -3.50 -13.12 5.43
CA ALA A 101 -3.30 -11.91 4.66
C ALA A 101 -4.65 -11.41 4.14
N TYR A 102 -5.04 -10.21 4.60
CA TYR A 102 -6.17 -9.43 4.10
C TYR A 102 -5.68 -8.45 3.04
N LEU A 103 -6.13 -8.62 1.81
CA LEU A 103 -5.61 -7.94 0.62
C LEU A 103 -6.71 -7.08 0.01
N TYR A 104 -6.52 -5.77 0.05
CA TYR A 104 -7.46 -4.79 -0.49
C TYR A 104 -7.13 -4.49 -1.96
N GLY A 105 -8.13 -4.54 -2.82
CA GLY A 105 -8.07 -4.11 -4.21
C GLY A 105 -8.92 -2.87 -4.41
N GLN A 106 -8.58 -2.05 -5.41
CA GLN A 106 -9.42 -0.92 -5.81
C GLN A 106 -9.48 -0.88 -7.33
N ASN A 107 -10.68 -0.86 -7.91
CA ASN A 107 -10.87 -0.69 -9.36
C ASN A 107 -10.80 0.78 -9.79
N ALA A 108 -10.83 1.05 -11.09
CA ALA A 108 -10.79 2.40 -11.65
C ALA A 108 -11.93 3.31 -11.18
N ALA A 109 -13.10 2.74 -10.84
CA ALA A 109 -14.24 3.48 -10.30
C ALA A 109 -14.08 3.82 -8.81
N GLY A 110 -12.98 3.40 -8.16
CA GLY A 110 -12.72 3.64 -6.74
C GLY A 110 -13.39 2.63 -5.80
N THR A 111 -14.04 1.58 -6.33
CA THR A 111 -14.63 0.52 -5.52
C THR A 111 -13.53 -0.30 -4.86
N VAL A 112 -13.55 -0.37 -3.53
CA VAL A 112 -12.58 -1.15 -2.75
C VAL A 112 -13.16 -2.53 -2.47
N GLY A 113 -12.46 -3.59 -2.86
CA GLY A 113 -12.79 -4.97 -2.54
C GLY A 113 -11.79 -5.58 -1.56
N LEU A 114 -12.18 -6.66 -0.90
CA LEU A 114 -11.31 -7.44 0.00
C LEU A 114 -11.22 -8.92 -0.41
N ALA A 115 -10.00 -9.46 -0.34
CA ALA A 115 -9.73 -10.89 -0.34
C ALA A 115 -8.96 -11.28 0.92
N GLN A 116 -9.08 -12.55 1.31
CA GLN A 116 -8.24 -13.16 2.32
C GLN A 116 -7.57 -14.42 1.78
N VAL A 117 -6.37 -14.71 2.28
CA VAL A 117 -5.61 -15.91 1.96
C VAL A 117 -4.70 -16.23 3.15
N PRO A 118 -4.40 -17.51 3.45
CA PRO A 118 -3.32 -17.82 4.38
C PRO A 118 -2.03 -17.11 3.97
N ALA A 119 -1.32 -16.49 4.91
CA ALA A 119 -0.15 -15.67 4.60
C ALA A 119 0.96 -16.46 3.87
N GLY A 120 1.08 -17.76 4.15
CA GLY A 120 1.99 -18.68 3.44
C GLY A 120 1.53 -19.12 2.04
N SER A 121 0.37 -18.65 1.58
CA SER A 121 -0.28 -19.08 0.33
C SER A 121 -0.62 -17.91 -0.60
N VAL A 122 -0.05 -16.71 -0.38
CA VAL A 122 -0.28 -15.51 -1.21
C VAL A 122 0.07 -15.74 -2.69
N THR A 123 0.98 -16.67 -3.01
CA THR A 123 1.32 -17.01 -4.40
C THR A 123 0.34 -17.99 -5.05
N ASP A 124 -0.55 -18.61 -4.27
CA ASP A 124 -1.54 -19.58 -4.74
C ASP A 124 -2.92 -18.94 -4.80
N LYS A 125 -3.30 -18.48 -6.00
CA LYS A 125 -4.61 -17.87 -6.26
C LYS A 125 -5.79 -18.78 -5.87
N SER A 126 -5.63 -20.10 -5.90
CA SER A 126 -6.71 -21.03 -5.55
C SER A 126 -7.04 -21.09 -4.05
N ALA A 127 -6.14 -20.60 -3.20
CA ALA A 127 -6.32 -20.53 -1.75
C ALA A 127 -7.11 -19.29 -1.29
N TYR A 128 -7.43 -18.37 -2.21
CA TYR A 128 -8.07 -17.11 -1.89
C TYR A 128 -9.56 -17.27 -1.61
N GLN A 129 -10.07 -16.42 -0.73
CA GLN A 129 -11.49 -16.15 -0.55
C GLN A 129 -11.75 -14.65 -0.74
N TYR A 130 -12.91 -14.31 -1.27
CA TYR A 130 -13.31 -12.95 -1.64
C TYR A 130 -14.55 -12.56 -0.87
N TYR A 131 -14.58 -11.34 -0.34
CA TYR A 131 -15.75 -10.84 0.36
C TYR A 131 -16.73 -10.21 -0.63
N VAL A 132 -17.87 -10.86 -0.84
CA VAL A 132 -18.89 -10.45 -1.83
C VAL A 132 -20.27 -10.61 -1.21
N ASN A 133 -21.11 -9.57 -1.29
CA ASN A 133 -22.49 -9.57 -0.76
C ASN A 133 -22.59 -10.00 0.72
N GLY A 134 -21.62 -9.61 1.54
CA GLY A 134 -21.63 -9.92 2.97
C GLY A 134 -21.16 -11.33 3.33
N ALA A 135 -20.57 -12.06 2.37
CA ALA A 135 -20.09 -13.42 2.60
C ALA A 135 -18.75 -13.69 1.89
N TRP A 136 -17.97 -14.61 2.46
CA TRP A 136 -16.76 -15.12 1.84
C TRP A 136 -17.10 -16.16 0.76
N THR A 137 -16.49 -16.04 -0.41
CA THR A 137 -16.64 -16.96 -1.54
C THR A 137 -15.29 -17.30 -2.16
N SER A 138 -15.14 -18.51 -2.72
CA SER A 138 -13.97 -18.91 -3.49
C SER A 138 -14.03 -18.46 -4.96
N THR A 139 -15.17 -17.92 -5.40
CA THR A 139 -15.34 -17.43 -6.77
C THR A 139 -14.76 -16.03 -6.89
N ILE A 140 -13.77 -15.88 -7.76
CA ILE A 140 -13.12 -14.59 -8.04
C ILE A 140 -14.18 -13.63 -8.64
N PRO A 141 -14.46 -12.48 -8.02
CA PRO A 141 -15.39 -11.53 -8.58
C PRO A 141 -14.73 -10.76 -9.74
N GLY A 142 -15.56 -10.40 -10.70
CA GLY A 142 -15.18 -9.47 -11.76
C GLY A 142 -14.87 -8.08 -11.22
N VAL A 143 -14.02 -7.34 -11.93
CA VAL A 143 -13.57 -5.99 -11.54
C VAL A 143 -14.72 -4.98 -11.37
N ASN A 144 -15.86 -5.23 -12.02
CA ASN A 144 -17.07 -4.40 -11.97
C ASN A 144 -18.28 -5.11 -11.34
N ASP A 145 -18.08 -6.26 -10.70
CA ASP A 145 -19.18 -7.00 -10.07
C ASP A 145 -19.76 -6.21 -8.89
N THR A 146 -21.09 -6.25 -8.76
CA THR A 146 -21.81 -5.62 -7.65
C THR A 146 -21.60 -6.41 -6.36
N GLY A 147 -21.58 -5.72 -5.22
CA GLY A 147 -21.49 -6.37 -3.90
C GLY A 147 -20.08 -6.63 -3.41
N VAL A 148 -19.05 -6.25 -4.18
CA VAL A 148 -17.63 -6.32 -3.78
C VAL A 148 -17.22 -5.13 -2.88
N GLY A 149 -17.91 -4.00 -3.03
CA GLY A 149 -17.52 -2.72 -2.43
C GLY A 149 -17.62 -2.70 -0.90
N LEU A 150 -16.48 -2.44 -0.24
CA LEU A 150 -16.42 -2.06 1.16
C LEU A 150 -16.65 -0.57 1.31
N THR A 151 -17.76 -0.20 1.94
CA THR A 151 -18.07 1.20 2.23
C THR A 151 -17.06 1.75 3.23
N ASN A 152 -16.52 2.94 2.98
CA ASN A 152 -15.62 3.67 3.87
C ASN A 152 -14.28 2.99 4.22
N ALA A 153 -13.86 1.93 3.52
CA ALA A 153 -12.58 1.25 3.79
C ALA A 153 -11.34 2.15 3.58
N SER A 154 -11.52 3.31 2.97
CA SER A 154 -10.49 4.34 2.78
C SER A 154 -11.15 5.69 2.50
N ALA A 155 -10.35 6.76 2.45
CA ALA A 155 -10.77 8.05 1.87
C ALA A 155 -10.61 8.12 0.34
N GLY A 156 -10.43 6.97 -0.33
CA GLY A 156 -10.36 6.85 -1.80
C GLY A 156 -9.00 7.12 -2.44
N GLY A 157 -7.99 7.55 -1.67
CA GLY A 157 -6.61 7.73 -2.14
C GLY A 157 -5.68 6.63 -1.62
N GLN A 158 -4.37 6.78 -1.81
CA GLN A 158 -3.38 5.83 -1.27
C GLN A 158 -3.33 5.85 0.26
N GLY A 159 -2.94 4.74 0.88
CA GLY A 159 -2.77 4.68 2.32
C GLY A 159 -2.21 3.35 2.79
N THR A 160 -2.22 3.14 4.10
CA THR A 160 -1.70 1.96 4.76
C THR A 160 -2.80 1.33 5.60
N TYR A 161 -3.05 0.04 5.38
CA TYR A 161 -3.88 -0.79 6.25
C TYR A 161 -3.00 -1.44 7.32
N TYR A 162 -3.47 -1.47 8.55
CA TYR A 162 -2.84 -2.21 9.64
C TYR A 162 -3.85 -2.59 10.72
N TYR A 163 -3.46 -3.45 11.64
CA TYR A 163 -4.26 -3.79 12.80
C TYR A 163 -3.62 -3.19 14.05
N SER A 164 -4.40 -2.42 14.81
CA SER A 164 -3.97 -1.77 16.05
C SER A 164 -4.30 -2.65 17.24
N ASN A 165 -3.27 -3.21 17.88
CA ASN A 165 -3.46 -3.99 19.12
C ASN A 165 -3.93 -3.13 20.30
N VAL A 166 -3.66 -1.82 20.25
CA VAL A 166 -4.10 -0.88 21.30
C VAL A 166 -5.59 -0.64 21.23
N TRP A 167 -6.16 -0.64 20.02
CA TRP A 167 -7.57 -0.36 19.80
C TRP A 167 -8.42 -1.61 19.55
N ASP A 168 -7.80 -2.75 19.27
CA ASP A 168 -8.47 -3.97 18.79
C ASP A 168 -9.30 -3.67 17.52
N LEU A 169 -8.69 -2.93 16.58
CA LEU A 169 -9.34 -2.48 15.35
C LEU A 169 -8.39 -2.57 14.15
N TYR A 170 -8.98 -2.87 12.99
CA TYR A 170 -8.38 -2.58 11.70
C TYR A 170 -8.40 -1.08 11.46
N VAL A 171 -7.31 -0.56 10.90
CA VAL A 171 -7.11 0.87 10.67
C VAL A 171 -6.60 1.07 9.25
N TRP A 172 -7.13 2.10 8.59
CA TRP A 172 -6.54 2.67 7.40
C TRP A 172 -6.15 4.11 7.67
N ILE A 173 -4.92 4.48 7.32
CA ILE A 173 -4.47 5.88 7.32
C ILE A 173 -3.91 6.21 5.94
N GLY A 174 -4.34 7.33 5.36
CA GLY A 174 -3.86 7.73 4.04
C GLY A 174 -4.39 9.06 3.56
N GLN A 175 -4.26 9.28 2.26
CA GLN A 175 -4.70 10.49 1.58
C GLN A 175 -6.12 10.32 1.01
N ALA A 176 -6.90 11.40 0.97
CA ALA A 176 -8.15 11.41 0.22
C ALA A 176 -7.91 11.30 -1.30
N GLY A 177 -8.83 10.67 -2.02
CA GLY A 177 -8.74 10.52 -3.48
C GLY A 177 -8.63 11.88 -4.20
N ILE A 178 -7.78 11.97 -5.23
CA ILE A 178 -7.57 13.16 -6.07
C ILE A 178 -6.96 14.37 -5.31
N SER A 179 -6.65 14.22 -4.02
CA SER A 179 -6.01 15.28 -3.23
C SER A 179 -4.50 15.34 -3.45
N VAL A 180 -3.95 16.56 -3.43
CA VAL A 180 -2.51 16.84 -3.36
C VAL A 180 -2.13 17.55 -2.05
N ALA A 181 -3.05 17.60 -1.09
CA ALA A 181 -2.82 18.23 0.20
C ALA A 181 -2.13 17.26 1.17
N PRO A 182 -1.31 17.74 2.12
CA PRO A 182 -0.70 16.94 3.19
C PRO A 182 -1.71 16.63 4.31
N GLN A 183 -2.88 16.13 3.94
CA GLN A 183 -4.00 15.81 4.83
C GLN A 183 -4.11 14.30 5.01
N PHE A 184 -3.91 13.84 6.24
CA PHE A 184 -4.04 12.45 6.61
C PHE A 184 -5.45 12.16 7.14
N PHE A 185 -6.10 11.20 6.51
CA PHE A 185 -7.39 10.68 6.90
C PHE A 185 -7.22 9.34 7.60
N ILE A 186 -8.11 9.05 8.55
CA ILE A 186 -8.18 7.79 9.28
C ILE A 186 -9.59 7.21 9.19
N THR A 187 -9.68 5.90 9.06
CA THR A 187 -10.90 5.11 9.27
C THR A 187 -10.54 3.82 9.99
N THR A 188 -11.51 3.26 10.72
CA THR A 188 -11.34 2.05 11.53
C THR A 188 -12.49 1.08 11.34
N ALA A 189 -12.23 -0.20 11.60
CA ALA A 189 -13.23 -1.26 11.54
C ALA A 189 -12.95 -2.36 12.58
N PRO A 190 -13.99 -3.02 13.13
CA PRO A 190 -13.82 -4.16 14.03
C PRO A 190 -13.41 -5.47 13.31
N ALA A 191 -13.60 -5.54 12.00
CA ALA A 191 -13.24 -6.67 11.15
C ALA A 191 -12.66 -6.15 9.82
N PRO A 192 -11.86 -6.94 9.07
CA PRO A 192 -11.19 -6.45 7.86
C PRO A 192 -12.20 -6.04 6.77
N GLU A 193 -13.36 -6.69 6.71
CA GLU A 193 -14.49 -6.36 5.84
C GLU A 193 -15.33 -5.16 6.31
N GLY A 194 -15.11 -4.66 7.53
CA GLY A 194 -15.91 -3.60 8.12
C GLY A 194 -16.84 -4.06 9.25
N PRO A 195 -17.86 -3.24 9.62
CA PRO A 195 -18.17 -1.95 9.02
C PRO A 195 -17.06 -0.92 9.28
N TRP A 196 -16.57 -0.29 8.22
CA TRP A 196 -15.59 0.80 8.33
C TRP A 196 -16.29 2.11 8.68
N ALA A 197 -15.74 2.83 9.66
CA ALA A 197 -16.20 4.15 10.04
C ALA A 197 -16.02 5.16 8.89
N THR A 198 -16.81 6.23 8.86
CA THR A 198 -16.58 7.31 7.88
C THR A 198 -15.16 7.87 8.05
N PRO A 199 -14.36 7.98 6.97
CA PRO A 199 -13.01 8.54 7.07
C PRO A 199 -13.04 9.98 7.55
N VAL A 200 -12.16 10.31 8.50
CA VAL A 200 -12.03 11.67 9.06
C VAL A 200 -10.60 12.16 8.90
N ASN A 201 -10.43 13.45 8.58
CA ASN A 201 -9.11 14.07 8.66
C ASN A 201 -8.74 14.20 10.14
N PHE A 202 -7.59 13.63 10.53
CA PHE A 202 -7.11 13.73 11.92
C PHE A 202 -5.80 14.51 12.02
N TYR A 203 -5.07 14.66 10.92
CA TYR A 203 -3.83 15.42 10.87
C TYR A 203 -3.69 16.13 9.53
N SER A 204 -3.24 17.38 9.59
CA SER A 204 -2.84 18.16 8.43
C SER A 204 -1.47 18.74 8.75
N ALA A 205 -0.48 18.48 7.90
CA ALA A 205 0.78 19.18 8.04
C ALA A 205 0.60 20.66 7.66
N ASP A 206 1.46 21.53 8.20
CA ASP A 206 1.49 22.94 7.80
C ASP A 206 1.62 23.05 6.28
N ASP A 207 0.93 24.00 5.66
CA ASP A 207 0.82 24.11 4.20
C ASP A 207 2.20 24.19 3.51
N ILE A 208 2.62 23.09 2.88
CA ILE A 208 3.82 23.00 2.05
C ILE A 208 3.45 22.34 0.72
N ASN A 209 3.05 23.19 -0.24
CA ASN A 209 2.86 22.87 -1.67
C ASN A 209 2.23 21.48 -1.96
N TRP A 210 2.50 20.89 -3.12
CA TRP A 210 1.92 19.59 -3.51
C TRP A 210 2.58 18.46 -2.73
N SER A 211 1.73 17.63 -2.12
CA SER A 211 2.12 16.50 -1.30
C SER A 211 1.53 15.19 -1.83
N TYR A 212 2.34 14.15 -1.82
CA TYR A 212 1.97 12.82 -2.32
C TYR A 212 2.66 11.74 -1.48
N THR A 213 2.25 10.47 -1.65
CA THR A 213 2.78 9.30 -0.94
C THR A 213 2.62 9.34 0.57
N LEU A 214 1.45 9.80 1.04
CA LEU A 214 1.09 9.79 2.45
C LEU A 214 0.95 8.34 2.91
N GLN A 215 1.69 7.97 3.95
CA GLN A 215 1.77 6.61 4.48
C GLN A 215 1.88 6.61 6.00
N ALA A 216 1.31 5.58 6.62
CA ALA A 216 1.55 5.25 8.01
C ALA A 216 2.56 4.10 8.12
N HIS A 217 3.34 4.08 9.19
CA HIS A 217 4.45 3.14 9.38
C HIS A 217 4.32 2.41 10.72
N PRO A 218 3.37 1.46 10.84
CA PRO A 218 3.19 0.68 12.07
C PRO A 218 4.44 -0.12 12.44
N ALA A 219 5.25 -0.52 11.45
CA ALA A 219 6.50 -1.27 11.66
C ALA A 219 7.63 -0.45 12.30
N LEU A 220 7.50 0.89 12.38
CA LEU A 220 8.47 1.76 13.05
C LEU A 220 8.18 1.94 14.54
N LEU A 221 7.02 1.49 15.03
CA LEU A 221 6.70 1.52 16.45
C LEU A 221 7.66 0.61 17.23
N ALA A 222 8.01 1.03 18.44
CA ALA A 222 8.93 0.27 19.28
C ALA A 222 8.32 -1.08 19.71
N ASN A 223 6.99 -1.14 19.85
CA ASN A 223 6.23 -2.37 20.11
C ASN A 223 4.75 -2.19 19.76
N SER A 224 4.01 -3.30 19.76
CA SER A 224 2.58 -3.35 19.40
C SER A 224 1.64 -2.65 20.41
N SER A 225 2.10 -2.34 21.62
CA SER A 225 1.31 -1.65 22.65
C SER A 225 1.47 -0.13 22.61
N GLU A 226 2.27 0.39 21.68
CA GLU A 226 2.51 1.83 21.55
C GLU A 226 1.27 2.54 21.00
N ASN A 227 0.72 3.49 21.78
CA ASN A 227 -0.44 4.29 21.39
C ASN A 227 -0.04 5.47 20.49
N GLY A 228 0.57 5.17 19.36
CA GLY A 228 1.01 6.16 18.38
C GLY A 228 1.20 5.58 16.99
N ILE A 229 1.57 6.44 16.04
CA ILE A 229 1.88 6.03 14.68
C ILE A 229 2.91 6.98 14.06
N TYR A 230 3.82 6.42 13.28
CA TYR A 230 4.70 7.21 12.42
C TYR A 230 4.04 7.46 11.07
N LEU A 231 4.10 8.70 10.59
CA LEU A 231 3.58 9.12 9.28
C LEU A 231 4.72 9.67 8.43
N SER A 232 4.64 9.45 7.13
CA SER A 232 5.49 10.15 6.16
C SER A 232 4.71 10.57 4.92
N TYR A 233 5.24 11.55 4.22
CA TYR A 233 4.74 12.01 2.93
C TYR A 233 5.87 12.69 2.16
N VAL A 234 5.78 12.78 0.85
CA VAL A 234 6.71 13.55 0.03
C VAL A 234 6.13 14.94 -0.16
N VAL A 235 6.96 15.93 0.13
CA VAL A 235 6.71 17.33 -0.19
C VAL A 235 7.39 17.66 -1.51
N ASN A 236 6.69 18.34 -2.40
CA ASN A 236 7.30 19.07 -3.51
C ASN A 236 7.18 20.56 -3.24
N ASP A 237 8.29 21.26 -3.08
CA ASP A 237 8.31 22.71 -3.00
C ASP A 237 9.30 23.26 -4.02
N SER A 238 8.79 23.91 -5.07
CA SER A 238 9.62 24.64 -6.04
C SER A 238 10.75 23.80 -6.65
N GLY A 239 10.52 22.50 -6.81
CA GLY A 239 11.50 21.53 -7.35
C GLY A 239 12.38 20.84 -6.30
N TYR A 240 12.27 21.20 -5.01
CA TYR A 240 12.87 20.47 -3.91
C TYR A 240 11.93 19.38 -3.41
N TYR A 241 12.50 18.23 -3.06
CA TYR A 241 11.77 17.08 -2.53
C TYR A 241 12.36 16.65 -1.21
N TRP A 242 11.51 16.46 -0.21
CA TRP A 242 11.89 15.85 1.06
C TRP A 242 10.72 15.06 1.64
N THR A 243 11.02 14.21 2.61
CA THR A 243 10.06 13.31 3.23
C THR A 243 10.10 13.48 4.75
N PRO A 244 9.21 14.30 5.33
CA PRO A 244 9.09 14.40 6.78
C PRO A 244 8.69 13.06 7.39
N LEU A 245 9.23 12.77 8.57
CA LEU A 245 8.77 11.68 9.43
C LEU A 245 8.13 12.31 10.67
N ILE A 246 6.85 12.05 10.86
CA ILE A 246 6.04 12.62 11.94
C ILE A 246 5.67 11.48 12.89
N TYR A 247 5.72 11.75 14.19
CA TYR A 247 5.14 10.85 15.19
C TYR A 247 3.85 11.47 15.71
N VAL A 248 2.75 10.73 15.60
CA VAL A 248 1.45 11.10 16.17
C VAL A 248 1.19 10.21 17.36
N GLN A 249 0.95 10.81 18.52
CA GLN A 249 0.52 10.11 19.72
C GLN A 249 -0.99 10.29 19.89
N TRP A 250 -1.71 9.21 20.15
CA TRP A 250 -3.14 9.27 20.38
C TRP A 250 -3.45 9.67 21.82
N GLU A 251 -4.55 10.39 22.01
CA GLU A 251 -5.05 10.70 23.35
C GLU A 251 -5.43 9.41 24.08
N SER A 252 -5.20 9.40 25.40
CA SER A 252 -5.47 8.27 26.31
C SER A 252 -6.81 8.41 27.02
#